data_AF-A0A8T5BTA9-F1
#
_entry.id   AF-A0A8T5BTA9-F1
#
_cell.length_a   1.000
_cell.length_b   1.000
_cell.length_c   1.000
_cell.angle_alpha   90.00
_cell.angle_beta   90.00
_cell.angle_gamma   90.00
#
_symmetry.space_group_name_H-M   'P 1'
#
loop_
_entity.id
_entity.type
_entity.pdbx_description
1 polymer ?
#
loop_
_entity_poly.entity_id
_entity_poly.type
_entity_poly.pdbx_seq_one_letter_code
_entity_poly.pdbx_strand_id
1 'polypeptide(L)'
;KLESCGYGVIPVFSADLRYYLAIEKFFFHNGKPLIEVLVDLLWFRFAGGPIGGDHSLTINILSKLNVPVLHGIQLHSVNVNEWFKSKHGLPPVEMVTTVILPELDGRIEPIVTHGIEEKRVEGVKLEDYVAIEERVEKLARRVIGWVKLREKPNDQKRIAIVIYNYPPGEANLGKAEGLDVFESLSVILQALKSRGYDVTETPSGKELNEILISRGALNTGGWVHTSETMDKMIKVQNRLYKEWLNEIPKENVDAILNEWGPPPGRIMNYRDSLLIPGLIFGKIFVGVQPTRGVHENHSKLYHDKNLPPHHQYVAFYKWIKNEFKADAIIHLGTHGTLEFLPGKDVGLSGLCFPDLLIDDLPNIYVYHALNPSEASIAKRRSYALIINHGSPPLIISDLHGDLQEIERLLQEYFHAAQYGLEKASEISKKILDIARNYELGETVEEVYDKIEEYKRSLIPRGLHVIGRRLSNEEILDYLTFIARYDRGNIESVHKLILEADGLSYEEVLKNPHKRGPSGKTYAEILKETEAKAREMIERY
;
A
#
# COMPACT_ATOMS: atom_id res chain seq x y z
N LYS A 1 -13.60 25.45 15.85
CA LYS A 1 -12.20 24.96 15.99
C LYS A 1 -11.24 25.54 14.96
N LEU A 2 -11.55 25.51 13.66
CA LEU A 2 -10.67 26.12 12.65
C LEU A 2 -10.52 27.64 12.83
N GLU A 3 -11.64 28.35 13.05
CA GLU A 3 -11.63 29.81 13.30
C GLU A 3 -10.83 30.20 14.55
N SER A 4 -10.94 29.42 15.64
CA SER A 4 -10.13 29.66 16.85
C SER A 4 -8.63 29.47 16.64
N CYS A 5 -8.23 28.80 15.55
CA CYS A 5 -6.84 28.65 15.13
C CYS A 5 -6.44 29.68 14.04
N GLY A 6 -7.32 30.63 13.70
CA GLY A 6 -7.06 31.69 12.72
C GLY A 6 -7.36 31.32 11.27
N TYR A 7 -8.09 30.23 11.00
CA TYR A 7 -8.46 29.80 9.65
C TYR A 7 -9.89 30.20 9.30
N GLY A 8 -10.09 30.77 8.11
CA GLY A 8 -11.43 31.07 7.58
C GLY A 8 -12.19 29.81 7.20
N VAL A 9 -13.53 29.84 7.31
CA VAL A 9 -14.40 28.70 7.00
C VAL A 9 -15.53 29.16 6.08
N ILE A 10 -15.81 28.36 5.04
CA ILE A 10 -16.94 28.57 4.12
C ILE A 10 -17.89 27.37 4.29
N PRO A 11 -18.91 27.45 5.18
CA PRO A 11 -19.88 26.37 5.34
C PRO A 11 -20.84 26.34 4.15
N VAL A 12 -20.95 25.19 3.50
CA VAL A 12 -21.86 24.97 2.35
C VAL A 12 -22.76 23.78 2.66
N PHE A 13 -24.06 23.97 2.45
CA PHE A 13 -25.07 22.94 2.67
C PHE A 13 -25.70 22.55 1.33
N SER A 14 -25.89 21.25 1.13
CA SER A 14 -26.60 20.71 -0.04
C SER A 14 -27.65 19.71 0.42
N ALA A 15 -28.89 19.90 -0.02
CA ALA A 15 -29.96 18.91 0.13
C ALA A 15 -30.06 17.97 -1.11
N ASP A 16 -29.28 18.26 -2.15
CA ASP A 16 -29.22 17.50 -3.39
C ASP A 16 -28.05 16.50 -3.34
N LEU A 17 -28.25 15.28 -3.85
CA LEU A 17 -27.21 14.23 -3.98
C LEU A 17 -26.21 14.51 -5.13
N ARG A 18 -26.31 15.68 -5.76
CA ARG A 18 -25.36 16.24 -6.73
C ARG A 18 -24.44 17.27 -6.06
N TYR A 19 -23.71 16.84 -5.04
CA TYR A 19 -22.82 17.70 -4.24
C TYR A 19 -21.77 18.44 -5.08
N TYR A 20 -21.36 17.89 -6.23
CA TYR A 20 -20.40 18.54 -7.14
C TYR A 20 -20.88 19.93 -7.61
N LEU A 21 -22.19 20.16 -7.73
CA LEU A 21 -22.75 21.46 -8.10
C LEU A 21 -22.54 22.51 -6.99
N ALA A 22 -22.62 22.09 -5.73
CA ALA A 22 -22.35 22.97 -4.60
C ALA A 22 -20.85 23.36 -4.56
N ILE A 23 -19.97 22.39 -4.83
CA ILE A 23 -18.52 22.65 -4.95
C ILE A 23 -18.25 23.68 -6.05
N GLU A 24 -18.79 23.47 -7.26
CA GLU A 24 -18.60 24.37 -8.40
C GLU A 24 -19.11 25.79 -8.12
N LYS A 25 -20.26 25.91 -7.45
CA LYS A 25 -20.90 27.19 -7.19
C LYS A 25 -20.22 28.01 -6.09
N PHE A 26 -19.79 27.37 -5.01
CA PHE A 26 -19.42 28.07 -3.77
C PHE A 26 -17.93 28.06 -3.45
N PHE A 27 -17.15 27.13 -4.01
CA PHE A 27 -15.71 27.04 -3.74
C PHE A 27 -14.83 27.59 -4.88
N PHE A 28 -15.43 28.27 -5.85
CA PHE A 28 -14.73 28.97 -6.91
C PHE A 28 -15.09 30.45 -6.96
N HIS A 29 -14.11 31.28 -7.31
CA HIS A 29 -14.30 32.68 -7.68
C HIS A 29 -13.53 32.97 -8.96
N ASN A 30 -14.23 33.44 -10.00
CA ASN A 30 -13.67 33.68 -11.33
C ASN A 30 -12.87 32.47 -11.88
N GLY A 31 -13.38 31.25 -11.65
CA GLY A 31 -12.77 30.00 -12.10
C GLY A 31 -11.55 29.54 -11.28
N LYS A 32 -11.19 30.23 -10.19
CA LYS A 32 -10.10 29.84 -9.29
C LYS A 32 -10.65 29.28 -7.97
N PRO A 33 -10.03 28.22 -7.41
CA PRO A 33 -10.38 27.70 -6.08
C PRO A 33 -10.25 28.78 -4.99
N LEU A 34 -11.22 28.83 -4.07
CA LEU A 34 -11.26 29.74 -2.91
C LEU A 34 -10.74 29.12 -1.61
N ILE A 35 -10.48 27.82 -1.60
CA ILE A 35 -10.15 27.05 -0.41
C ILE A 35 -8.83 26.30 -0.59
N GLU A 36 -8.20 25.94 0.53
CA GLU A 36 -6.98 25.13 0.57
C GLU A 36 -7.25 23.66 0.84
N VAL A 37 -8.35 23.36 1.52
CA VAL A 37 -8.80 22.02 1.91
C VAL A 37 -10.32 21.99 1.90
N LEU A 38 -10.91 20.91 1.39
CA LEU A 38 -12.34 20.63 1.51
C LEU A 38 -12.55 19.62 2.64
N VAL A 39 -13.42 19.96 3.61
CA VAL A 39 -13.91 19.02 4.62
C VAL A 39 -15.34 18.65 4.27
N ASP A 40 -15.53 17.40 3.86
CA ASP A 40 -16.84 16.85 3.52
C ASP A 40 -17.43 16.10 4.70
N LEU A 41 -18.67 16.44 5.06
CA LEU A 41 -19.45 15.80 6.13
C LEU A 41 -20.65 15.01 5.58
N LEU A 42 -20.74 14.86 4.26
CA LEU A 42 -21.90 14.29 3.59
C LEU A 42 -21.71 12.81 3.27
N TRP A 43 -22.82 12.08 3.28
CA TRP A 43 -22.85 10.66 2.95
C TRP A 43 -22.79 10.46 1.44
N PHE A 44 -22.30 9.29 1.02
CA PHE A 44 -22.28 8.84 -0.37
C PHE A 44 -21.37 9.65 -1.30
N ARG A 45 -21.45 9.33 -2.59
CA ARG A 45 -20.64 9.94 -3.64
C ARG A 45 -21.12 11.34 -4.03
N PHE A 46 -20.19 12.19 -4.48
CA PHE A 46 -20.42 13.58 -4.91
C PHE A 46 -21.36 13.67 -6.12
N ALA A 47 -21.33 12.67 -7.01
CA ALA A 47 -22.22 12.59 -8.16
C ALA A 47 -23.05 11.30 -8.09
N GLY A 48 -24.32 11.43 -7.69
CA GLY A 48 -25.32 10.35 -7.79
C GLY A 48 -25.66 9.64 -6.48
N GLY A 49 -25.14 10.07 -5.33
CA GLY A 49 -25.52 9.52 -4.04
C GLY A 49 -25.27 8.00 -3.91
N PRO A 50 -26.16 7.22 -3.25
CA PRO A 50 -25.91 5.81 -2.97
C PRO A 50 -25.91 4.90 -4.21
N ILE A 51 -26.64 5.29 -5.26
CA ILE A 51 -26.72 4.54 -6.53
C ILE A 51 -25.51 4.82 -7.44
N GLY A 52 -24.70 5.82 -7.09
CA GLY A 52 -23.60 6.30 -7.92
C GLY A 52 -24.09 7.07 -9.14
N GLY A 53 -23.13 7.59 -9.90
CA GLY A 53 -23.37 8.38 -11.09
C GLY A 53 -22.13 8.42 -11.96
N ASP A 54 -22.13 9.31 -12.96
CA ASP A 54 -20.96 9.54 -13.79
C ASP A 54 -19.79 10.07 -12.96
N HIS A 55 -18.74 9.26 -12.84
CA HIS A 55 -17.54 9.57 -12.06
C HIS A 55 -16.72 10.69 -12.72
N SER A 56 -16.88 10.89 -14.04
CA SER A 56 -16.16 11.93 -14.77
C SER A 56 -16.49 13.33 -14.22
N LEU A 57 -17.73 13.55 -13.77
CA LEU A 57 -18.16 14.81 -13.15
C LEU A 57 -17.37 15.11 -11.87
N THR A 58 -17.24 14.11 -10.99
CA THR A 58 -16.45 14.23 -9.76
C THR A 58 -14.98 14.46 -10.07
N ILE A 59 -14.39 13.69 -10.98
CA ILE A 59 -12.98 13.83 -11.36
C ILE A 59 -12.73 15.24 -11.91
N ASN A 60 -13.59 15.73 -12.80
CA ASN A 60 -13.45 17.04 -13.43
C ASN A 60 -13.51 18.17 -12.40
N ILE A 61 -14.49 18.15 -11.48
CA ILE A 61 -14.63 19.24 -10.51
C ILE A 61 -13.50 19.22 -9.47
N LEU A 62 -13.11 18.04 -8.97
CA LEU A 62 -12.07 17.93 -7.96
C LEU A 62 -10.69 18.21 -8.56
N SER A 63 -10.44 17.85 -9.82
CA SER A 63 -9.20 18.21 -10.52
C SER A 63 -9.07 19.72 -10.72
N LYS A 64 -10.18 20.43 -10.99
CA LYS A 64 -10.19 21.90 -11.03
C LYS A 64 -9.98 22.52 -9.65
N LEU A 65 -10.57 21.93 -8.61
CA LEU A 65 -10.45 22.41 -7.23
C LEU A 65 -9.02 22.23 -6.70
N ASN A 66 -8.41 21.06 -6.97
CA ASN A 66 -7.02 20.71 -6.66
C ASN A 66 -6.61 20.99 -5.21
N VAL A 67 -7.42 20.47 -4.27
CA VAL A 67 -7.20 20.53 -2.82
C VAL A 67 -7.40 19.16 -2.19
N PRO A 68 -6.79 18.87 -1.03
CA PRO A 68 -7.14 17.70 -0.23
C PRO A 68 -8.62 17.70 0.15
N VAL A 69 -9.25 16.54 0.08
CA VAL A 69 -10.66 16.33 0.45
C VAL A 69 -10.74 15.36 1.64
N LEU A 70 -10.91 15.91 2.83
CA LEU A 70 -11.00 15.16 4.09
C LEU A 70 -12.45 14.84 4.41
N HIS A 71 -12.70 13.68 5.05
CA HIS A 71 -14.05 13.23 5.36
C HIS A 71 -14.33 13.12 6.87
N GLY A 72 -15.34 13.87 7.33
CA GLY A 72 -15.92 13.73 8.66
C GLY A 72 -17.13 12.82 8.64
N ILE A 73 -17.04 11.69 9.33
CA ILE A 73 -18.10 10.68 9.38
C ILE A 73 -19.16 11.06 10.42
N GLN A 74 -20.40 10.93 9.98
CA GLN A 74 -21.59 10.94 10.84
C GLN A 74 -21.94 9.53 11.33
N LEU A 75 -22.15 9.37 12.63
CA LEU A 75 -22.84 8.20 13.18
C LEU A 75 -24.35 8.43 13.13
N HIS A 76 -25.09 7.45 12.62
CA HIS A 76 -26.55 7.51 12.56
C HIS A 76 -27.23 6.31 13.20
N SER A 77 -26.79 5.09 12.89
CA SER A 77 -27.40 3.86 13.42
C SER A 77 -26.92 3.49 14.83
N VAL A 78 -25.88 4.14 15.33
CA VAL A 78 -25.37 3.98 16.70
C VAL A 78 -25.13 5.34 17.33
N ASN A 79 -25.34 5.42 18.64
CA ASN A 79 -25.03 6.64 19.39
C ASN A 79 -23.52 6.75 19.68
N VAL A 80 -23.09 7.94 20.10
CA VAL A 80 -21.68 8.23 20.38
C VAL A 80 -21.08 7.27 21.41
N ASN A 81 -21.82 6.93 22.47
CA ASN A 81 -21.35 6.03 23.52
C ASN A 81 -21.16 4.59 23.04
N GLU A 82 -22.06 4.11 22.18
CA GLU A 82 -21.95 2.79 21.54
C GLU A 82 -20.73 2.72 20.63
N TRP A 83 -20.51 3.75 19.80
CA TRP A 83 -19.30 3.84 18.98
C TRP A 83 -18.02 3.83 19.83
N PHE A 84 -17.98 4.58 20.94
CA PHE A 84 -16.83 4.59 21.84
C PHE A 84 -16.52 3.18 22.38
N LYS A 85 -17.54 2.42 22.80
CA LYS A 85 -17.40 1.05 23.33
C LYS A 85 -17.14 -0.02 22.26
N SER A 86 -17.46 0.26 20.99
CA SER A 86 -17.29 -0.67 19.89
C SER A 86 -15.82 -1.00 19.62
N LYS A 87 -15.48 -2.28 19.50
CA LYS A 87 -14.14 -2.70 19.05
C LYS A 87 -13.95 -2.55 17.54
N HIS A 88 -15.03 -2.59 16.76
CA HIS A 88 -14.98 -2.47 15.30
C HIS A 88 -15.00 -1.00 14.84
N GLY A 89 -15.61 -0.12 15.63
CA GLY A 89 -15.86 1.27 15.26
C GLY A 89 -17.18 1.41 14.52
N LEU A 90 -17.15 1.63 13.20
CA LEU A 90 -18.38 1.89 12.43
C LEU A 90 -19.23 0.63 12.19
N PRO A 91 -20.56 0.77 12.20
CA PRO A 91 -21.47 -0.28 11.74
C PRO A 91 -21.40 -0.49 10.21
N PRO A 92 -21.85 -1.67 9.70
CA PRO A 92 -21.65 -2.05 8.30
C PRO A 92 -22.26 -1.09 7.27
N VAL A 93 -23.44 -0.52 7.54
CA VAL A 93 -24.11 0.40 6.61
C VAL A 93 -23.27 1.67 6.45
N GLU A 94 -22.90 2.30 7.57
CA GLU A 94 -22.05 3.49 7.59
C GLU A 94 -20.67 3.21 6.99
N MET A 95 -20.10 2.02 7.18
CA MET A 95 -18.85 1.64 6.50
C MET A 95 -18.99 1.74 4.98
N VAL A 96 -20.10 1.29 4.40
CA VAL A 96 -20.34 1.40 2.96
C VAL A 96 -20.60 2.86 2.58
N THR A 97 -21.52 3.53 3.28
CA THR A 97 -22.08 4.82 2.85
C THR A 97 -21.22 6.04 3.18
N THR A 98 -20.39 5.96 4.23
CA THR A 98 -19.53 7.05 4.72
C THR A 98 -18.03 6.76 4.57
N VAL A 99 -17.64 5.55 4.17
CA VAL A 99 -16.21 5.24 3.93
C VAL A 99 -15.99 4.71 2.53
N ILE A 100 -16.54 3.56 2.16
CA ILE A 100 -16.23 2.92 0.87
C ILE A 100 -16.67 3.79 -0.31
N LEU A 101 -17.91 4.27 -0.31
CA LEU A 101 -18.41 5.13 -1.39
C LEU A 101 -17.64 6.47 -1.47
N PRO A 102 -17.45 7.23 -0.37
CA PRO A 102 -16.53 8.37 -0.28
C PRO A 102 -15.11 8.12 -0.82
N GLU A 103 -14.50 6.97 -0.52
CA GLU A 103 -13.16 6.61 -0.98
C GLU A 103 -13.06 6.51 -2.51
N LEU A 104 -14.12 6.11 -3.20
CA LEU A 104 -14.18 6.02 -4.67
C LEU A 104 -14.12 7.40 -5.34
N ASP A 105 -14.51 8.46 -4.62
CA ASP A 105 -14.40 9.84 -5.10
C ASP A 105 -13.07 10.50 -4.68
N GLY A 106 -12.16 9.74 -4.06
CA GLY A 106 -10.85 10.23 -3.64
C GLY A 106 -10.85 10.96 -2.30
N ARG A 107 -11.94 10.88 -1.52
CA ARG A 107 -11.95 11.40 -0.14
C ARG A 107 -11.00 10.59 0.73
N ILE A 108 -10.29 11.28 1.60
CA ILE A 108 -9.30 10.69 2.49
C ILE A 108 -9.70 10.89 3.96
N GLU A 109 -9.05 10.14 4.83
CA GLU A 109 -9.04 10.43 6.27
C GLU A 109 -10.40 10.32 6.97
N PRO A 110 -11.07 9.15 6.93
CA PRO A 110 -12.40 8.97 7.51
C PRO A 110 -12.36 9.08 9.04
N ILE A 111 -12.66 10.27 9.56
CA ILE A 111 -12.66 10.59 11.00
C ILE A 111 -14.09 10.77 11.47
N VAL A 112 -14.53 10.03 12.49
CA VAL A 112 -15.84 10.24 13.11
C VAL A 112 -15.88 11.59 13.80
N THR A 113 -16.81 12.47 13.42
CA THR A 113 -16.87 13.85 13.96
C THR A 113 -18.11 14.13 14.78
N HIS A 114 -19.23 13.50 14.47
CA HIS A 114 -20.49 13.74 15.15
C HIS A 114 -21.42 12.53 15.07
N GLY A 115 -22.34 12.44 16.01
CA GLY A 115 -23.27 11.33 16.09
C GLY A 115 -24.47 11.65 16.96
N ILE A 116 -25.35 10.67 17.11
CA ILE A 116 -26.54 10.79 17.95
C ILE A 116 -26.15 10.68 19.41
N GLU A 117 -26.73 11.55 20.24
CA GLU A 117 -26.80 11.41 21.68
C GLU A 117 -28.26 11.34 22.11
N GLU A 118 -28.60 10.34 22.92
CA GLU A 118 -29.95 10.18 23.45
C GLU A 118 -30.13 11.01 24.71
N LYS A 119 -31.17 11.85 24.74
CA LYS A 119 -31.59 12.59 25.92
C LYS A 119 -33.01 12.22 26.28
N ARG A 120 -33.31 12.24 27.58
CA ARG A 120 -34.69 12.13 28.09
C ARG A 120 -35.13 13.48 28.62
N VAL A 121 -36.16 14.05 28.00
CA VAL A 121 -36.79 15.29 28.44
C VAL A 121 -38.26 14.97 28.72
N GLU A 122 -38.71 15.19 29.96
CA GLU A 122 -40.10 14.96 30.39
C GLU A 122 -40.64 13.54 30.09
N GLY A 123 -39.76 12.53 30.11
CA GLY A 123 -40.12 11.14 29.81
C GLY A 123 -40.15 10.78 28.32
N VAL A 124 -39.93 11.74 27.42
CA VAL A 124 -39.79 11.52 25.97
C VAL A 124 -38.31 11.30 25.61
N LYS A 125 -38.05 10.29 24.79
CA LYS A 125 -36.73 10.04 24.20
C LYS A 125 -36.53 11.01 23.03
N LEU A 126 -35.49 11.83 23.10
CA LEU A 126 -35.04 12.72 22.04
C LEU A 126 -33.64 12.31 21.60
N GLU A 127 -33.38 12.46 20.30
CA GLU A 127 -32.09 12.15 19.69
C GLU A 127 -31.53 13.45 19.10
N ASP A 128 -30.45 13.95 19.70
CA ASP A 128 -29.73 15.14 19.23
C ASP A 128 -28.49 14.70 18.45
N TYR A 129 -28.14 15.43 17.38
CA TYR A 129 -26.82 15.30 16.78
C TYR A 129 -25.83 16.19 17.51
N VAL A 130 -24.80 15.57 18.09
CA VAL A 130 -23.76 16.25 18.84
C VAL A 130 -22.40 16.06 18.19
N ALA A 131 -21.59 17.12 18.21
CA ALA A 131 -20.19 17.05 17.84
C ALA A 131 -19.41 16.26 18.90
N ILE A 132 -18.53 15.36 18.45
CA ILE A 132 -17.56 14.68 19.32
C ILE A 132 -16.33 15.57 19.37
N GLU A 133 -16.25 16.41 20.41
CA GLU A 133 -15.32 17.55 20.49
C GLU A 133 -13.86 17.17 20.21
N GLU A 134 -13.34 16.13 20.86
CA GLU A 134 -11.95 15.65 20.63
C GLU A 134 -11.71 15.24 19.17
N ARG A 135 -12.71 14.66 18.51
CA ARG A 135 -12.57 14.23 17.12
C ARG A 135 -12.68 15.37 16.12
N VAL A 136 -13.52 16.36 16.41
CA VAL A 136 -13.55 17.61 15.64
C VAL A 136 -12.21 18.35 15.77
N GLU A 137 -11.60 18.34 16.96
CA GLU A 137 -10.24 18.86 17.15
C GLU A 137 -9.20 18.06 16.36
N LYS A 138 -9.27 16.73 16.37
CA LYS A 138 -8.40 15.88 15.55
C LYS A 138 -8.49 16.25 14.08
N LEU A 139 -9.71 16.28 13.53
CA LEU A 139 -9.93 16.64 12.13
C LEU A 139 -9.41 18.05 11.83
N ALA A 140 -9.67 19.02 12.70
CA ALA A 140 -9.16 20.38 12.54
C ALA A 140 -7.62 20.44 12.52
N ARG A 141 -6.93 19.71 13.41
CA ARG A 141 -5.44 19.64 13.39
C ARG A 141 -4.92 19.04 12.08
N ARG A 142 -5.60 18.03 11.54
CA ARG A 142 -5.24 17.34 10.29
C ARG A 142 -5.44 18.26 9.08
N VAL A 143 -6.55 19.00 9.04
CA VAL A 143 -6.80 20.06 8.05
C VAL A 143 -5.68 21.09 8.09
N ILE A 144 -5.32 21.57 9.29
CA ILE A 144 -4.24 22.54 9.48
C ILE A 144 -2.89 21.99 9.00
N GLY A 145 -2.61 20.70 9.21
CA GLY A 145 -1.43 20.02 8.68
C GLY A 145 -1.34 20.12 7.16
N TRP A 146 -2.43 19.82 6.45
CA TRP A 146 -2.50 19.95 4.99
C TRP A 146 -2.36 21.40 4.49
N VAL A 147 -3.00 22.36 5.16
CA VAL A 147 -2.88 23.79 4.82
C VAL A 147 -1.43 24.25 4.97
N LYS A 148 -0.80 23.96 6.13
CA LYS A 148 0.61 24.28 6.38
C LYS A 148 1.53 23.65 5.33
N LEU A 149 1.29 22.39 4.96
CA LEU A 149 2.06 21.72 3.91
C LEU A 149 1.89 22.42 2.54
N ARG A 150 0.72 22.96 2.23
CA ARG A 150 0.50 23.71 0.99
C ARG A 150 1.20 25.06 1.00
N GLU A 151 1.12 25.81 2.09
CA GLU A 151 1.62 27.18 2.22
C GLU A 151 3.15 27.26 2.38
N LYS A 152 3.75 26.25 3.03
CA LYS A 152 5.17 26.29 3.37
C LYS A 152 6.04 26.24 2.10
N PRO A 153 7.07 27.10 1.96
CA PRO A 153 8.06 27.00 0.89
C PRO A 153 8.76 25.64 0.88
N ASN A 154 9.10 25.11 -0.31
CA ASN A 154 9.66 23.76 -0.44
C ASN A 154 11.00 23.58 0.28
N ASP A 155 11.85 24.60 0.27
CA ASP A 155 13.13 24.63 0.98
C ASP A 155 12.97 24.64 2.51
N GLN A 156 11.77 24.93 3.02
CA GLN A 156 11.44 24.92 4.44
C GLN A 156 10.72 23.65 4.90
N LYS A 157 10.21 22.84 3.97
CA LYS A 157 9.48 21.61 4.28
C LYS A 157 10.40 20.54 4.85
N ARG A 158 9.95 19.92 5.93
CA ARG A 158 10.58 18.77 6.58
C ARG A 158 9.77 17.52 6.29
N ILE A 159 10.35 16.55 5.58
CA ILE A 159 9.65 15.34 5.17
C ILE A 159 10.31 14.14 5.83
N ALA A 160 9.53 13.33 6.53
CA ALA A 160 9.99 12.05 7.04
C ALA A 160 9.57 10.95 6.06
N ILE A 161 10.52 10.21 5.53
CA ILE A 161 10.32 9.03 4.69
C ILE A 161 10.60 7.80 5.55
N VAL A 162 9.58 6.96 5.73
CA VAL A 162 9.65 5.76 6.56
C VAL A 162 9.75 4.54 5.65
N ILE A 163 10.82 3.77 5.82
CA ILE A 163 11.04 2.48 5.16
C ILE A 163 10.94 1.33 6.17
N TYR A 164 10.86 0.11 5.67
CA TYR A 164 10.62 -1.08 6.50
C TYR A 164 11.83 -1.99 6.61
N ASN A 165 11.84 -2.77 7.69
CA ASN A 165 12.82 -3.79 7.96
C ASN A 165 12.10 -4.98 8.60
N TYR A 166 11.22 -5.64 7.82
CA TYR A 166 10.40 -6.76 8.26
C TYR A 166 10.55 -7.99 7.35
N PRO A 167 10.85 -9.19 7.90
CA PRO A 167 11.33 -9.43 9.28
C PRO A 167 12.61 -8.61 9.59
N PRO A 168 12.90 -8.27 10.85
CA PRO A 168 14.07 -7.46 11.19
C PRO A 168 15.39 -8.16 10.85
N GLY A 169 16.42 -7.37 10.54
CA GLY A 169 17.77 -7.84 10.24
C GLY A 169 18.37 -7.19 9.01
N GLU A 170 19.69 -7.26 8.86
CA GLU A 170 20.43 -6.53 7.82
C GLU A 170 19.96 -6.92 6.39
N ALA A 171 19.65 -8.19 6.17
CA ALA A 171 19.24 -8.73 4.86
C ALA A 171 17.83 -8.29 4.40
N ASN A 172 17.03 -7.70 5.28
CA ASN A 172 15.63 -7.36 5.01
C ASN A 172 15.35 -5.86 5.02
N LEU A 173 16.38 -5.02 5.14
CA LEU A 173 16.22 -3.58 5.11
C LEU A 173 15.72 -3.13 3.73
N GLY A 174 14.64 -2.36 3.70
CA GLY A 174 14.05 -1.85 2.46
C GLY A 174 13.34 -2.92 1.63
N LYS A 175 13.01 -4.10 2.19
CA LYS A 175 12.16 -5.06 1.47
C LYS A 175 10.71 -4.56 1.41
N ALA A 176 10.16 -4.53 0.21
CA ALA A 176 8.76 -4.24 -0.07
C ALA A 176 8.28 -5.07 -1.27
N GLU A 177 6.99 -5.38 -1.33
CA GLU A 177 6.40 -6.19 -2.38
C GLU A 177 6.54 -5.48 -3.74
N GLY A 178 7.31 -6.09 -4.65
CA GLY A 178 7.46 -5.61 -6.03
C GLY A 178 8.12 -4.24 -6.20
N LEU A 179 8.76 -3.69 -5.15
CA LEU A 179 9.36 -2.35 -5.16
C LEU A 179 10.83 -2.37 -4.75
N ASP A 180 11.70 -1.75 -5.56
CA ASP A 180 13.06 -1.43 -5.17
C ASP A 180 13.04 -0.14 -4.34
N VAL A 181 12.99 -0.30 -3.02
CA VAL A 181 12.84 0.83 -2.09
C VAL A 181 14.04 1.76 -2.15
N PHE A 182 15.26 1.24 -2.30
CA PHE A 182 16.46 2.08 -2.27
C PHE A 182 16.64 2.88 -3.55
N GLU A 183 16.47 2.26 -4.72
CA GLU A 183 16.51 3.00 -5.98
C GLU A 183 15.33 3.99 -6.07
N SER A 184 14.14 3.59 -5.60
CA SER A 184 13.00 4.50 -5.53
C SER A 184 13.24 5.68 -4.58
N LEU A 185 13.89 5.44 -3.43
CA LEU A 185 14.28 6.49 -2.49
C LEU A 185 15.30 7.44 -3.12
N SER A 186 16.28 6.93 -3.87
CA SER A 186 17.24 7.76 -4.62
C SER A 186 16.51 8.68 -5.60
N VAL A 187 15.58 8.14 -6.40
CA VAL A 187 14.77 8.92 -7.33
C VAL A 187 13.90 9.96 -6.60
N ILE A 188 13.30 9.60 -5.47
CA ILE A 188 12.52 10.54 -4.65
C ILE A 188 13.40 11.68 -4.12
N LEU A 189 14.60 11.40 -3.60
CA LEU A 189 15.52 12.42 -3.10
C LEU A 189 15.97 13.37 -4.22
N GLN A 190 16.29 12.83 -5.41
CA GLN A 190 16.62 13.64 -6.59
C GLN A 190 15.43 14.51 -7.05
N ALA A 191 14.22 13.94 -7.03
CA ALA A 191 12.99 14.61 -7.39
C ALA A 191 12.60 15.73 -6.40
N LEU A 192 12.89 15.55 -5.11
CA LEU A 192 12.72 16.57 -4.08
C LEU A 192 13.74 17.69 -4.25
N LYS A 193 15.03 17.35 -4.42
CA LYS A 193 16.10 18.32 -4.64
C LYS A 193 15.84 19.20 -5.87
N SER A 194 15.43 18.60 -6.99
CA SER A 194 15.12 19.36 -8.22
C SER A 194 13.89 20.27 -8.09
N ARG A 195 13.01 20.01 -7.13
CA ARG A 195 11.84 20.84 -6.79
C ARG A 195 12.12 21.87 -5.70
N GLY A 196 13.39 22.05 -5.31
CA GLY A 196 13.82 23.07 -4.36
C GLY A 196 13.64 22.70 -2.89
N TYR A 197 13.46 21.41 -2.57
CA TYR A 197 13.53 20.96 -1.18
C TYR A 197 14.99 20.95 -0.70
N ASP A 198 15.18 21.16 0.61
CA ASP A 198 16.49 21.09 1.26
C ASP A 198 16.96 19.63 1.41
N VAL A 199 17.73 19.16 0.42
CA VAL A 199 18.31 17.82 0.35
C VAL A 199 19.83 17.93 0.15
N THR A 200 20.59 17.60 1.19
CA THR A 200 22.05 17.73 1.21
C THR A 200 22.74 16.85 0.17
N GLU A 201 22.31 15.59 0.05
CA GLU A 201 22.89 14.58 -0.84
C GLU A 201 21.80 13.66 -1.41
N THR A 202 22.08 13.07 -2.57
CA THR A 202 21.17 12.18 -3.31
C THR A 202 21.91 10.91 -3.75
N PRO A 203 22.37 10.07 -2.81
CA PRO A 203 23.07 8.83 -3.11
C PRO A 203 22.23 7.88 -3.98
N SER A 204 22.89 7.01 -4.75
CA SER A 204 22.26 5.89 -5.46
C SER A 204 21.61 4.90 -4.48
N GLY A 205 20.75 4.01 -4.96
CA GLY A 205 20.10 3.01 -4.09
C GLY A 205 21.11 2.09 -3.40
N LYS A 206 22.15 1.66 -4.12
CA LYS A 206 23.26 0.88 -3.53
C LYS A 206 23.96 1.65 -2.39
N GLU A 207 24.33 2.91 -2.61
CA GLU A 207 24.97 3.75 -1.60
C GLU A 207 24.04 4.00 -0.40
N LEU A 208 22.74 4.19 -0.62
CA LEU A 208 21.76 4.36 0.46
C LEU A 208 21.75 3.14 1.40
N ASN A 209 21.72 1.93 0.84
CA ASN A 209 21.77 0.71 1.63
C ASN A 209 23.06 0.61 2.45
N GLU A 210 24.22 0.87 1.81
CA GLU A 210 25.53 0.84 2.46
C GLU A 210 25.65 1.88 3.60
N ILE A 211 25.16 3.10 3.39
CA ILE A 211 25.20 4.17 4.40
C ILE A 211 24.28 3.84 5.58
N LEU A 212 23.08 3.29 5.33
CA LEU A 212 22.16 2.89 6.40
C LEU A 212 22.74 1.76 7.26
N ILE A 213 23.28 0.71 6.63
CA ILE A 213 23.89 -0.42 7.33
C ILE A 213 25.12 0.03 8.11
N SER A 214 26.05 0.76 7.48
CA SER A 214 27.31 1.19 8.12
C SER A 214 27.09 2.15 9.30
N ARG A 215 26.00 2.93 9.30
CA ARG A 215 25.62 3.79 10.42
C ARG A 215 24.72 3.10 11.46
N GLY A 216 24.46 1.80 11.31
CA GLY A 216 23.63 1.02 12.23
C GLY A 216 22.14 1.42 12.22
N ALA A 217 21.69 2.11 11.17
CA ALA A 217 20.34 2.61 11.02
C ALA A 217 19.35 1.51 10.61
N LEU A 218 19.22 0.47 11.45
CA LEU A 218 18.18 -0.55 11.39
C LEU A 218 17.79 -1.03 12.80
N ASN A 219 16.68 -1.77 12.91
CA ASN A 219 16.09 -2.15 14.20
C ASN A 219 16.82 -3.27 14.93
N THR A 220 17.56 -4.12 14.22
CA THR A 220 18.27 -5.27 14.81
C THR A 220 19.52 -5.54 14.02
N GLY A 221 20.68 -5.15 14.55
CA GLY A 221 21.97 -5.26 13.86
C GLY A 221 22.96 -6.06 14.67
N GLY A 222 22.99 -7.38 14.47
CA GLY A 222 23.91 -8.27 15.20
C GLY A 222 25.38 -7.91 14.94
N TRP A 223 25.68 -7.44 13.73
CA TRP A 223 27.05 -7.08 13.30
C TRP A 223 27.30 -5.58 13.31
N VAL A 224 26.25 -4.76 13.26
CA VAL A 224 26.37 -3.30 13.06
C VAL A 224 26.08 -2.48 14.31
N HIS A 225 25.41 -3.02 15.34
CA HIS A 225 25.14 -2.31 16.59
C HIS A 225 26.32 -2.42 17.56
N THR A 226 27.42 -1.79 17.19
CA THR A 226 28.58 -1.56 18.08
C THR A 226 28.34 -0.35 19.00
N SER A 227 29.13 -0.21 20.06
CA SER A 227 29.04 1.00 20.90
C SER A 227 29.31 2.28 20.10
N GLU A 228 30.23 2.25 19.13
CA GLU A 228 30.55 3.43 18.31
C GLU A 228 29.39 3.85 17.40
N THR A 229 28.76 2.88 16.72
CA THR A 229 27.64 3.16 15.81
C THR A 229 26.41 3.61 16.60
N MET A 230 26.06 2.90 17.68
CA MET A 230 24.96 3.30 18.56
C MET A 230 25.21 4.66 19.21
N ASP A 231 26.46 5.04 19.48
CA ASP A 231 26.78 6.36 20.01
C ASP A 231 26.45 7.50 19.05
N LYS A 232 26.49 7.25 17.73
CA LYS A 232 26.23 8.23 16.67
C LYS A 232 24.78 8.22 16.17
N MET A 233 23.97 7.23 16.54
CA MET A 233 22.56 7.15 16.16
C MET A 233 21.73 8.30 16.77
N ILE A 234 20.58 8.57 16.16
CA ILE A 234 19.56 9.45 16.73
C ILE A 234 19.01 8.80 18.01
N LYS A 235 18.83 9.60 19.07
CA LYS A 235 18.44 9.12 20.39
C LYS A 235 17.34 9.99 20.99
N VAL A 236 16.39 9.35 21.65
CA VAL A 236 15.42 10.00 22.53
C VAL A 236 15.79 9.66 23.97
N GLN A 237 16.18 10.67 24.75
CA GLN A 237 16.45 10.48 26.17
C GLN A 237 15.19 10.02 26.90
N ASN A 238 15.34 9.08 27.84
CA ASN A 238 14.20 8.54 28.58
C ASN A 238 13.39 9.61 29.31
N ARG A 239 14.05 10.67 29.82
CA ARG A 239 13.36 11.82 30.43
C ARG A 239 12.36 12.48 29.47
N LEU A 240 12.82 12.82 28.26
CA LEU A 240 11.98 13.43 27.23
C LEU A 240 10.86 12.48 26.78
N TYR A 241 11.18 11.19 26.62
CA TYR A 241 10.19 10.18 26.28
C TYR A 241 9.06 10.06 27.32
N LYS A 242 9.39 10.14 28.62
CA LYS A 242 8.39 10.16 29.71
C LYS A 242 7.48 11.38 29.63
N GLU A 243 7.98 12.54 29.19
CA GLU A 243 7.16 13.73 28.96
C GLU A 243 6.12 13.46 27.86
N TRP A 244 6.52 12.83 26.74
CA TRP A 244 5.58 12.46 25.68
C TRP A 244 4.57 11.38 26.09
N LEU A 245 4.95 10.45 26.98
CA LEU A 245 4.00 9.47 27.53
C LEU A 245 2.88 10.15 28.32
N ASN A 246 3.14 11.29 28.96
CA ASN A 246 2.11 12.04 29.70
C ASN A 246 1.06 12.69 28.79
N GLU A 247 1.36 12.84 27.50
CA GLU A 247 0.41 13.35 26.50
C GLU A 247 -0.49 12.23 25.92
N ILE A 248 -0.17 10.97 26.19
CA ILE A 248 -0.91 9.81 25.69
C ILE A 248 -1.99 9.44 26.73
N PRO A 249 -3.20 9.04 26.31
CA PRO A 249 -4.23 8.59 27.23
C PRO A 249 -3.72 7.49 28.17
N LYS A 250 -4.09 7.59 29.45
CA LYS A 250 -3.61 6.71 30.50
C LYS A 250 -3.81 5.23 30.17
N GLU A 251 -4.95 4.85 29.58
CA GLU A 251 -5.24 3.48 29.19
C GLU A 251 -4.23 2.92 28.19
N ASN A 252 -3.80 3.74 27.22
CA ASN A 252 -2.78 3.37 26.25
C ASN A 252 -1.39 3.26 26.90
N VAL A 253 -1.05 4.18 27.81
CA VAL A 253 0.21 4.12 28.57
C VAL A 253 0.25 2.86 29.43
N ASP A 254 -0.81 2.59 30.19
CA ASP A 254 -0.92 1.41 31.03
C ASP A 254 -0.80 0.12 30.20
N ALA A 255 -1.40 0.06 29.01
CA ALA A 255 -1.23 -1.07 28.09
C ALA A 255 0.23 -1.27 27.67
N ILE A 256 0.94 -0.19 27.32
CA ILE A 256 2.37 -0.26 26.98
C ILE A 256 3.19 -0.74 28.19
N LEU A 257 2.96 -0.17 29.37
CA LEU A 257 3.73 -0.49 30.58
C LEU A 257 3.51 -1.94 31.03
N ASN A 258 2.28 -2.44 30.95
CA ASN A 258 1.94 -3.80 31.32
C ASN A 258 2.62 -4.84 30.43
N GLU A 259 2.73 -4.55 29.13
CA GLU A 259 3.34 -5.47 28.16
C GLU A 259 4.86 -5.33 28.10
N TRP A 260 5.39 -4.10 28.08
CA TRP A 260 6.78 -3.80 27.77
C TRP A 260 7.63 -3.34 28.97
N GLY A 261 7.01 -3.21 30.14
CA GLY A 261 7.65 -2.73 31.36
C GLY A 261 7.80 -1.20 31.41
N PRO A 262 8.59 -0.68 32.37
CA PRO A 262 8.80 0.76 32.49
C PRO A 262 9.70 1.33 31.38
N PRO A 263 9.50 2.61 31.00
CA PRO A 263 10.32 3.28 29.99
C PRO A 263 11.79 3.40 30.45
N PRO A 264 12.77 3.20 29.55
CA PRO A 264 12.61 3.13 28.10
C PRO A 264 12.43 1.69 27.57
N GLY A 265 12.20 0.70 28.44
CA GLY A 265 12.13 -0.71 28.04
C GLY A 265 13.50 -1.29 27.66
N ARG A 266 13.47 -2.41 26.92
CA ARG A 266 14.67 -3.17 26.53
C ARG A 266 15.00 -3.08 25.03
N ILE A 267 13.98 -2.86 24.20
CA ILE A 267 14.12 -2.81 22.74
C ILE A 267 14.81 -1.52 22.33
N MET A 268 15.97 -1.66 21.66
CA MET A 268 16.74 -0.53 21.13
C MET A 268 17.00 0.55 22.18
N ASN A 269 17.24 0.10 23.42
CA ASN A 269 17.64 0.94 24.54
C ASN A 269 19.17 0.93 24.67
N TYR A 270 19.77 2.12 24.66
CA TYR A 270 21.19 2.31 24.86
C TYR A 270 21.46 3.53 25.74
N ARG A 271 22.13 3.32 26.89
CA ARG A 271 22.49 4.37 27.87
C ARG A 271 21.31 5.28 28.25
N ASP A 272 20.19 4.67 28.70
CA ASP A 272 18.96 5.36 29.10
C ASP A 272 18.34 6.23 27.98
N SER A 273 18.50 5.78 26.73
CA SER A 273 17.93 6.42 25.55
C SER A 273 17.38 5.39 24.57
N LEU A 274 16.29 5.74 23.91
CA LEU A 274 15.71 4.97 22.81
C LEU A 274 16.40 5.36 21.51
N LEU A 275 16.98 4.39 20.81
CA LEU A 275 17.61 4.59 19.51
C LEU A 275 16.54 4.70 18.42
N ILE A 276 16.65 5.72 17.56
CA ILE A 276 15.77 5.94 16.41
C ILE A 276 16.59 5.67 15.13
N PRO A 277 16.42 4.51 14.48
CA PRO A 277 17.19 4.19 13.29
C PRO A 277 16.76 5.06 12.11
N GLY A 278 17.72 5.80 11.55
CA GLY A 278 17.50 6.61 10.37
C GLY A 278 18.62 7.60 10.11
N LEU A 279 18.51 8.33 9.00
CA LEU A 279 19.47 9.30 8.51
C LEU A 279 18.77 10.60 8.15
N ILE A 280 19.50 11.71 8.22
CA ILE A 280 19.00 13.04 7.87
C ILE A 280 19.80 13.56 6.68
N PHE A 281 19.07 13.91 5.62
CA PHE A 281 19.57 14.53 4.39
C PHE A 281 18.96 15.94 4.27
N GLY A 282 19.58 16.93 4.92
CA GLY A 282 19.03 18.29 5.02
C GLY A 282 17.75 18.32 5.87
N LYS A 283 16.61 18.63 5.24
CA LYS A 283 15.28 18.58 5.87
C LYS A 283 14.51 17.30 5.51
N ILE A 284 15.17 16.29 4.97
CA ILE A 284 14.57 14.97 4.73
C ILE A 284 15.11 13.99 5.76
N PHE A 285 14.23 13.32 6.50
CA PHE A 285 14.59 12.21 7.37
C PHE A 285 14.22 10.90 6.67
N VAL A 286 15.14 9.95 6.61
CA VAL A 286 14.88 8.59 6.16
C VAL A 286 14.98 7.68 7.37
N GLY A 287 13.84 7.26 7.90
CA GLY A 287 13.73 6.43 9.11
C GLY A 287 13.35 4.99 8.81
N VAL A 288 13.82 4.06 9.63
CA VAL A 288 13.38 2.66 9.58
C VAL A 288 12.32 2.45 10.64
N GLN A 289 11.11 2.09 10.22
CA GLN A 289 9.99 1.85 11.15
C GLN A 289 10.37 0.77 12.16
N PRO A 290 10.21 1.00 13.48
CA PRO A 290 10.45 -0.03 14.48
C PRO A 290 9.63 -1.30 14.27
N THR A 291 10.16 -2.44 14.71
CA THR A 291 9.45 -3.73 14.60
C THR A 291 8.23 -3.74 15.52
N ARG A 292 7.38 -4.78 15.43
CA ARG A 292 6.28 -4.96 16.39
C ARG A 292 6.72 -5.60 17.72
N GLY A 293 8.01 -5.93 17.89
CA GLY A 293 8.55 -6.64 19.06
C GLY A 293 8.27 -8.16 19.07
N VAL A 294 7.55 -8.66 18.05
CA VAL A 294 7.10 -10.05 17.94
C VAL A 294 8.28 -11.04 17.74
N HIS A 295 9.34 -10.60 17.06
CA HIS A 295 10.53 -11.43 16.80
C HIS A 295 11.41 -11.62 18.04
N GLU A 296 11.22 -10.81 19.08
CA GLU A 296 11.95 -10.96 20.34
C GLU A 296 11.30 -12.01 21.26
N ASN A 297 10.07 -12.44 20.95
CA ASN A 297 9.38 -13.48 21.69
C ASN A 297 8.61 -14.43 20.76
N HIS A 298 9.26 -15.53 20.37
CA HIS A 298 8.73 -16.52 19.42
C HIS A 298 7.36 -17.11 19.79
N SER A 299 6.94 -17.04 21.06
CA SER A 299 5.61 -17.50 21.51
C SER A 299 4.45 -16.59 21.07
N LYS A 300 4.75 -15.36 20.64
CA LYS A 300 3.75 -14.34 20.28
C LYS A 300 3.60 -14.16 18.76
N LEU A 301 4.24 -15.03 17.96
CA LEU A 301 4.55 -14.78 16.55
C LEU A 301 3.34 -14.53 15.63
N TYR A 302 2.13 -14.98 16.00
CA TYR A 302 1.02 -15.02 15.04
C TYR A 302 -0.40 -14.73 15.55
N HIS A 303 -0.63 -14.38 16.83
CA HIS A 303 -2.02 -14.36 17.34
C HIS A 303 -2.47 -13.15 18.17
N ASP A 304 -1.60 -12.23 18.60
CA ASP A 304 -2.08 -11.11 19.43
C ASP A 304 -2.28 -9.80 18.62
N LYS A 305 -3.49 -9.67 18.05
CA LYS A 305 -3.97 -8.43 17.43
C LYS A 305 -4.00 -7.24 18.40
N ASN A 306 -3.90 -7.48 19.70
CA ASN A 306 -3.96 -6.45 20.75
C ASN A 306 -2.59 -6.07 21.32
N LEU A 307 -1.48 -6.59 20.78
CA LEU A 307 -0.13 -6.25 21.24
C LEU A 307 0.13 -4.73 21.11
N PRO A 308 0.26 -3.96 22.19
CA PRO A 308 0.53 -2.53 22.10
C PRO A 308 1.92 -2.26 21.50
N PRO A 309 2.17 -1.08 20.89
CA PRO A 309 3.50 -0.70 20.44
C PRO A 309 4.48 -0.65 21.63
N HIS A 310 5.72 -1.09 21.43
CA HIS A 310 6.78 -0.94 22.45
C HIS A 310 7.31 0.50 22.49
N HIS A 311 8.13 0.80 23.50
CA HIS A 311 8.60 2.16 23.77
C HIS A 311 9.32 2.84 22.59
N GLN A 312 10.26 2.14 21.94
CA GLN A 312 10.94 2.67 20.74
C GLN A 312 9.95 2.99 19.60
N TYR A 313 8.91 2.19 19.39
CA TYR A 313 7.89 2.44 18.36
C TYR A 313 7.16 3.76 18.63
N VAL A 314 6.74 3.99 19.87
CA VAL A 314 6.10 5.24 20.28
C VAL A 314 7.08 6.42 20.14
N ALA A 315 8.31 6.24 20.62
CA ALA A 315 9.34 7.28 20.54
C ALA A 315 9.72 7.64 19.11
N PHE A 316 9.70 6.70 18.16
CA PHE A 316 9.99 6.95 16.75
C PHE A 316 9.01 7.94 16.14
N TYR A 317 7.70 7.69 16.25
CA TYR A 317 6.69 8.60 15.70
C TYR A 317 6.63 9.93 16.45
N LYS A 318 6.75 9.91 17.79
CA LYS A 318 6.82 11.15 18.57
C LYS A 318 8.06 11.97 18.25
N TRP A 319 9.21 11.34 17.99
CA TRP A 319 10.42 12.04 17.56
C TRP A 319 10.26 12.68 16.17
N ILE A 320 9.64 11.97 15.22
CA ILE A 320 9.32 12.52 13.89
C ILE A 320 8.49 13.81 14.01
N LYS A 321 7.47 13.78 14.88
CA LYS A 321 6.59 14.94 15.11
C LYS A 321 7.25 16.06 15.92
N ASN A 322 7.84 15.74 17.07
CA ASN A 322 8.20 16.74 18.08
C ASN A 322 9.62 17.29 17.89
N GLU A 323 10.58 16.42 17.54
CA GLU A 323 11.99 16.78 17.43
C GLU A 323 12.38 17.10 15.99
N PHE A 324 12.09 16.17 15.06
CA PHE A 324 12.34 16.41 13.65
C PHE A 324 11.36 17.45 13.07
N LYS A 325 10.16 17.57 13.63
CA LYS A 325 9.12 18.54 13.22
C LYS A 325 8.74 18.35 11.76
N ALA A 326 8.45 17.11 11.38
CA ALA A 326 7.94 16.79 10.05
C ALA A 326 6.68 17.63 9.72
N ASP A 327 6.59 18.08 8.49
CA ASP A 327 5.38 18.65 7.91
C ASP A 327 4.52 17.56 7.23
N ALA A 328 5.13 16.43 6.86
CA ALA A 328 4.45 15.25 6.32
C ALA A 328 5.30 13.98 6.53
N ILE A 329 4.63 12.84 6.56
CA ILE A 329 5.25 11.51 6.54
C ILE A 329 4.95 10.85 5.20
N ILE A 330 5.98 10.22 4.59
CA ILE A 330 5.87 9.33 3.45
C ILE A 330 6.23 7.93 3.92
N HIS A 331 5.26 7.04 3.97
CA HIS A 331 5.52 5.61 4.12
C HIS A 331 5.82 5.02 2.73
N LEU A 332 6.97 4.38 2.57
CA LEU A 332 7.49 3.93 1.27
C LEU A 332 7.59 2.40 1.20
N GLY A 333 6.69 1.79 0.42
CA GLY A 333 6.61 0.34 0.24
C GLY A 333 5.40 -0.28 0.95
N THR A 334 5.18 -1.58 0.79
CA THR A 334 4.10 -2.32 1.46
C THR A 334 4.53 -2.81 2.85
N HIS A 335 3.55 -3.25 3.66
CA HIS A 335 3.76 -3.87 4.99
C HIS A 335 4.30 -2.96 6.11
N GLY A 336 3.97 -1.66 6.08
CA GLY A 336 4.05 -0.88 7.31
C GLY A 336 3.13 -1.47 8.38
N THR A 337 3.54 -1.31 9.64
CA THR A 337 2.89 -1.96 10.78
C THR A 337 2.04 -1.01 11.62
N LEU A 338 2.01 0.29 11.27
CA LEU A 338 1.34 1.34 12.04
C LEU A 338 -0.18 1.15 12.02
N GLU A 339 -0.72 0.92 10.83
CA GLU A 339 -2.13 0.68 10.59
C GLU A 339 -2.65 -0.59 11.27
N PHE A 340 -1.76 -1.53 11.61
CA PHE A 340 -2.08 -2.79 12.29
C PHE A 340 -1.91 -2.73 13.81
N LEU A 341 -1.57 -1.58 14.40
CA LEU A 341 -1.54 -1.42 15.85
C LEU A 341 -2.95 -1.48 16.46
N PRO A 342 -3.10 -1.84 17.76
CA PRO A 342 -4.41 -2.02 18.39
C PRO A 342 -5.30 -0.78 18.31
N GLY A 343 -6.59 -1.01 18.04
CA GLY A 343 -7.61 0.02 17.83
C GLY A 343 -8.75 -0.46 16.93
N LYS A 344 -9.74 0.41 16.72
CA LYS A 344 -10.95 0.14 15.91
C LYS A 344 -10.63 -0.13 14.45
N ASP A 345 -11.38 -1.01 13.78
CA ASP A 345 -11.17 -1.37 12.38
C ASP A 345 -11.30 -0.17 11.43
N VAL A 346 -12.27 0.71 11.70
CA VAL A 346 -12.51 1.95 10.95
C VAL A 346 -13.21 2.97 11.85
N GLY A 347 -13.08 4.26 11.56
CA GLY A 347 -13.64 5.32 12.39
C GLY A 347 -12.98 5.34 13.77
N LEU A 348 -11.66 5.57 13.78
CA LEU A 348 -10.83 5.53 14.98
C LEU A 348 -11.22 6.59 16.02
N SER A 349 -11.01 6.25 17.29
CA SER A 349 -11.05 7.19 18.42
C SER A 349 -9.64 7.60 18.85
N GLY A 350 -9.54 8.60 19.73
CA GLY A 350 -8.26 9.01 20.35
C GLY A 350 -7.59 7.94 21.24
N LEU A 351 -8.19 6.76 21.41
CA LEU A 351 -7.58 5.62 22.13
C LEU A 351 -6.93 4.60 21.16
N CYS A 352 -7.08 4.78 19.85
CA CYS A 352 -6.49 3.89 18.86
C CYS A 352 -5.01 4.27 18.65
N PHE A 353 -4.08 3.32 18.81
CA PHE A 353 -2.65 3.59 18.63
C PHE A 353 -2.29 4.18 17.25
N PRO A 354 -2.87 3.71 16.14
CA PRO A 354 -2.61 4.32 14.84
C PRO A 354 -2.97 5.82 14.80
N ASP A 355 -4.11 6.23 15.39
CA ASP A 355 -4.53 7.63 15.49
C ASP A 355 -3.55 8.44 16.34
N LEU A 356 -3.15 7.91 17.50
CA LEU A 356 -2.25 8.56 18.45
C LEU A 356 -0.85 8.79 17.88
N LEU A 357 -0.32 7.84 17.11
CA LEU A 357 1.07 7.88 16.64
C LEU A 357 1.23 8.65 15.34
N ILE A 358 0.30 8.53 14.39
CA ILE A 358 0.32 9.41 13.20
C ILE A 358 -0.02 10.85 13.57
N ASP A 359 -0.78 11.01 14.66
CA ASP A 359 -1.15 12.28 15.25
C ASP A 359 -1.82 13.22 14.22
N ASP A 360 -1.30 14.40 13.97
CA ASP A 360 -1.85 15.42 13.05
C ASP A 360 -1.09 15.52 11.72
N LEU A 361 -0.12 14.64 11.48
CA LEU A 361 0.71 14.70 10.28
C LEU A 361 -0.07 14.22 9.04
N PRO A 362 0.01 14.94 7.91
CA PRO A 362 -0.33 14.39 6.60
C PRO A 362 0.47 13.11 6.34
N ASN A 363 -0.24 12.00 6.14
CA ASN A 363 0.36 10.70 5.87
C ASN A 363 0.19 10.35 4.40
N ILE A 364 1.28 10.34 3.64
CA ILE A 364 1.32 9.89 2.26
C ILE A 364 1.90 8.48 2.26
N TYR A 365 1.31 7.57 1.50
CA TYR A 365 1.73 6.18 1.51
C TYR A 365 1.82 5.66 0.09
N VAL A 366 3.02 5.22 -0.29
CA VAL A 366 3.26 4.64 -1.61
C VAL A 366 2.98 3.14 -1.55
N TYR A 367 1.98 2.69 -2.32
CA TYR A 367 1.45 1.33 -2.25
C TYR A 367 1.44 0.68 -3.64
N HIS A 368 1.52 -0.65 -3.68
CA HIS A 368 1.42 -1.39 -4.94
C HIS A 368 -0.03 -1.42 -5.44
N ALA A 369 -0.25 -1.12 -6.73
CA ALA A 369 -1.59 -1.03 -7.31
C ALA A 369 -2.41 -2.33 -7.23
N LEU A 370 -1.76 -3.49 -7.10
CA LEU A 370 -2.43 -4.79 -6.99
C LEU A 370 -2.73 -5.22 -5.54
N ASN A 371 -2.40 -4.40 -4.54
CA ASN A 371 -2.71 -4.66 -3.14
C ASN A 371 -3.72 -3.63 -2.56
N PRO A 372 -4.95 -3.53 -3.14
CA PRO A 372 -5.95 -2.58 -2.69
C PRO A 372 -6.53 -2.90 -1.31
N SER A 373 -6.49 -4.17 -0.89
CA SER A 373 -7.01 -4.62 0.40
C SER A 373 -6.20 -4.00 1.55
N GLU A 374 -4.88 -4.17 1.58
CA GLU A 374 -4.04 -3.57 2.62
C GLU A 374 -3.96 -2.04 2.48
N ALA A 375 -3.93 -1.50 1.26
CA ALA A 375 -4.00 -0.06 1.05
C ALA A 375 -5.26 0.56 1.68
N SER A 376 -6.41 -0.13 1.62
CA SER A 376 -7.65 0.32 2.28
C SER A 376 -7.53 0.36 3.80
N ILE A 377 -6.76 -0.57 4.40
CA ILE A 377 -6.50 -0.58 5.85
C ILE A 377 -5.66 0.65 6.21
N ALA A 378 -4.61 0.96 5.46
CA ALA A 378 -3.80 2.16 5.66
C ALA A 378 -4.63 3.46 5.54
N LYS A 379 -5.51 3.56 4.52
CA LYS A 379 -6.44 4.71 4.39
C LYS A 379 -7.27 4.94 5.63
N ARG A 380 -7.83 3.86 6.19
CA ARG A 380 -8.83 3.89 7.26
C ARG A 380 -8.23 3.94 8.65
N ARG A 381 -7.03 3.39 8.84
CA ARG A 381 -6.38 3.25 10.15
C ARG A 381 -5.16 4.14 10.34
N SER A 382 -4.46 4.57 9.29
CA SER A 382 -3.33 5.51 9.42
C SER A 382 -3.56 6.82 8.67
N TYR A 383 -4.79 7.06 8.20
CA TYR A 383 -5.16 8.27 7.48
C TYR A 383 -4.34 8.52 6.20
N ALA A 384 -3.92 7.43 5.56
CA ALA A 384 -3.03 7.50 4.43
C ALA A 384 -3.72 8.05 3.17
N LEU A 385 -3.08 9.03 2.53
CA LEU A 385 -3.25 9.32 1.10
C LEU A 385 -2.42 8.32 0.29
N ILE A 386 -3.09 7.40 -0.38
CA ILE A 386 -2.43 6.36 -1.17
C ILE A 386 -1.99 6.92 -2.53
N ILE A 387 -0.71 6.74 -2.84
CA ILE A 387 -0.14 6.95 -4.17
C ILE A 387 0.29 5.58 -4.69
N ASN A 388 -0.40 5.08 -5.72
CA ASN A 388 -0.10 3.76 -6.26
C ASN A 388 1.13 3.78 -7.18
N HIS A 389 1.92 2.72 -7.14
CA HIS A 389 2.92 2.39 -8.16
C HIS A 389 2.53 1.12 -8.93
N GLY A 390 3.08 0.99 -10.14
CA GLY A 390 2.84 -0.17 -11.01
C GLY A 390 3.59 -1.42 -10.54
N SER A 391 3.27 -2.56 -11.14
CA SER A 391 4.05 -3.79 -10.99
C SER A 391 5.42 -3.68 -11.68
N PRO A 392 6.39 -4.53 -11.31
CA PRO A 392 7.59 -4.72 -12.12
C PRO A 392 7.22 -5.17 -13.55
N PRO A 393 8.14 -5.01 -14.52
CA PRO A 393 7.99 -5.61 -15.84
C PRO A 393 7.71 -7.11 -15.73
N LEU A 394 6.90 -7.67 -16.63
CA LEU A 394 6.60 -9.11 -16.66
C LEU A 394 7.41 -9.79 -17.77
N ILE A 395 7.87 -11.00 -17.53
CA ILE A 395 8.43 -11.90 -18.55
C ILE A 395 7.79 -13.27 -18.45
N ILE A 396 7.98 -14.08 -19.49
CA ILE A 396 7.66 -15.49 -19.44
C ILE A 396 8.72 -16.21 -18.62
N SER A 397 8.29 -17.17 -17.78
CA SER A 397 9.22 -18.02 -17.04
C SER A 397 9.96 -18.96 -18.00
N ASP A 398 11.29 -18.88 -18.00
CA ASP A 398 12.12 -19.92 -18.59
C ASP A 398 12.12 -21.19 -17.72
N LEU A 399 12.34 -22.34 -18.35
CA LEU A 399 12.56 -23.60 -17.64
C LEU A 399 14.02 -23.69 -17.19
N HIS A 400 14.24 -24.30 -16.02
CA HIS A 400 15.57 -24.45 -15.44
C HIS A 400 15.72 -25.82 -14.75
N GLY A 401 16.97 -26.28 -14.66
CA GLY A 401 17.31 -27.55 -14.02
C GLY A 401 16.54 -28.73 -14.61
N ASP A 402 15.90 -29.50 -13.74
CA ASP A 402 15.14 -30.70 -14.11
C ASP A 402 14.00 -30.40 -15.10
N LEU A 403 13.38 -29.22 -15.06
CA LEU A 403 12.29 -28.87 -15.98
C LEU A 403 12.79 -28.72 -17.42
N GLN A 404 14.02 -28.22 -17.60
CA GLN A 404 14.66 -28.12 -18.92
C GLN A 404 15.04 -29.51 -19.44
N GLU A 405 15.49 -30.41 -18.56
CA GLU A 405 15.76 -31.81 -18.92
C GLU A 405 14.47 -32.55 -19.29
N ILE A 406 13.37 -32.32 -18.58
CA ILE A 406 12.05 -32.85 -18.94
C ILE A 406 11.64 -32.36 -20.34
N GLU A 407 11.77 -31.07 -20.65
CA GLU A 407 11.45 -30.54 -21.99
C GLU A 407 12.27 -31.24 -23.08
N ARG A 408 13.57 -31.43 -22.85
CA ARG A 408 14.47 -32.14 -23.77
C ARG A 408 14.01 -33.59 -23.99
N LEU A 409 13.69 -34.31 -22.91
CA LEU A 409 13.20 -35.69 -22.98
C LEU A 409 11.83 -35.78 -23.64
N LEU A 410 10.94 -34.80 -23.44
CA LEU A 410 9.63 -34.73 -24.11
C LEU A 410 9.79 -34.63 -25.62
N GLN A 411 10.70 -33.79 -26.11
CA GLN A 411 11.01 -33.70 -27.54
C GLN A 411 11.53 -35.04 -28.09
N GLU A 412 12.44 -35.70 -27.37
CA GLU A 412 12.94 -37.03 -27.74
C GLU A 412 11.83 -38.09 -27.74
N TYR A 413 10.92 -38.04 -26.76
CA TYR A 413 9.79 -38.96 -26.63
C TYR A 413 8.86 -38.86 -27.84
N PHE A 414 8.40 -37.66 -28.19
CA PHE A 414 7.49 -37.47 -29.33
C PHE A 414 8.15 -37.82 -30.66
N HIS A 415 9.47 -37.62 -30.79
CA HIS A 415 10.21 -38.09 -31.96
C HIS A 415 10.32 -39.63 -31.98
N ALA A 416 10.71 -40.25 -30.86
CA ALA A 416 10.88 -41.70 -30.77
C ALA A 416 9.56 -42.47 -30.95
N ALA A 417 8.45 -41.91 -30.46
CA ALA A 417 7.10 -42.49 -30.59
C ALA A 417 6.66 -42.68 -32.06
N GLN A 418 7.26 -41.95 -33.00
CA GLN A 418 6.99 -42.10 -34.44
C GLN A 418 7.72 -43.29 -35.08
N TYR A 419 8.83 -43.77 -34.50
CA TYR A 419 9.74 -44.73 -35.15
C TYR A 419 9.99 -46.02 -34.33
N GLY A 420 9.70 -46.05 -33.02
CA GLY A 420 9.89 -47.26 -32.20
C GLY A 420 9.36 -47.18 -30.76
N LEU A 421 8.48 -48.11 -30.40
CA LEU A 421 7.78 -48.16 -29.11
C LEU A 421 8.70 -48.40 -27.90
N GLU A 422 9.77 -49.18 -28.08
CA GLU A 422 10.67 -49.57 -26.98
C GLU A 422 11.47 -48.36 -26.46
N LYS A 423 12.07 -47.59 -27.39
CA LYS A 423 12.82 -46.37 -27.06
C LYS A 423 11.91 -45.29 -26.45
N ALA A 424 10.69 -45.15 -26.97
CA ALA A 424 9.71 -44.22 -26.40
C ALA A 424 9.31 -44.61 -24.96
N SER A 425 9.19 -45.90 -24.65
CA SER A 425 8.89 -46.39 -23.30
C SER A 425 10.03 -46.15 -22.30
N GLU A 426 11.29 -46.22 -22.72
CA GLU A 426 12.42 -45.88 -21.85
C GLU A 426 12.46 -44.38 -21.52
N ILE A 427 12.21 -43.53 -22.53
CA ILE A 427 12.20 -42.08 -22.36
C ILE A 427 11.00 -41.67 -21.47
N SER A 428 9.82 -42.28 -21.65
CA SER A 428 8.66 -41.96 -20.81
C SER A 428 8.90 -42.26 -19.33
N LYS A 429 9.56 -43.37 -19.00
CA LYS A 429 9.94 -43.68 -17.60
C LYS A 429 10.82 -42.59 -17.00
N LYS A 430 11.83 -42.13 -17.75
CA LYS A 430 12.73 -41.05 -17.30
C LYS A 430 11.95 -39.73 -17.08
N ILE A 431 11.07 -39.37 -18.00
CA ILE A 431 10.21 -38.18 -17.86
C ILE A 431 9.38 -38.28 -16.58
N LEU A 432 8.68 -39.39 -16.38
CA LEU A 432 7.79 -39.58 -15.23
C LEU A 432 8.55 -39.66 -13.89
N ASP A 433 9.76 -40.22 -13.88
CA ASP A 433 10.58 -40.27 -12.67
C ASP A 433 11.03 -38.87 -12.22
N ILE A 434 11.44 -38.00 -13.15
CA ILE A 434 11.77 -36.61 -12.82
C ILE A 434 10.50 -35.82 -12.47
N ALA A 435 9.42 -36.00 -13.23
CA ALA A 435 8.15 -35.30 -13.05
C ALA A 435 7.50 -35.54 -11.68
N ARG A 436 7.68 -36.73 -11.08
CA ARG A 436 7.17 -37.05 -9.73
C ARG A 436 7.72 -36.13 -8.65
N ASN A 437 8.95 -35.62 -8.78
CA ASN A 437 9.54 -34.72 -7.80
C ASN A 437 8.84 -33.34 -7.75
N TYR A 438 8.11 -33.00 -8.81
CA TYR A 438 7.46 -31.70 -9.00
C TYR A 438 5.94 -31.81 -9.19
N GLU A 439 5.37 -33.02 -9.01
CA GLU A 439 3.94 -33.30 -9.15
C GLU A 439 3.34 -32.84 -10.51
N LEU A 440 4.08 -33.06 -11.61
CA LEU A 440 3.70 -32.53 -12.94
C LEU A 440 2.68 -33.36 -13.71
N GLY A 441 2.34 -34.57 -13.24
CA GLY A 441 1.40 -35.48 -13.90
C GLY A 441 1.82 -36.95 -13.81
N GLU A 442 0.90 -37.84 -14.19
CA GLU A 442 1.10 -39.29 -14.21
C GLU A 442 1.36 -39.83 -15.64
N THR A 443 1.00 -39.05 -16.66
CA THR A 443 1.22 -39.37 -18.09
C THR A 443 2.18 -38.39 -18.75
N VAL A 444 2.79 -38.79 -19.87
CA VAL A 444 3.75 -37.93 -20.59
C VAL A 444 3.04 -36.70 -21.18
N GLU A 445 1.79 -36.87 -21.62
CA GLU A 445 0.93 -35.81 -22.12
C GLU A 445 0.58 -34.79 -21.04
N GLU A 446 0.23 -35.23 -19.84
CA GLU A 446 -0.01 -34.32 -18.69
C GLU A 446 1.25 -33.54 -18.33
N VAL A 447 2.41 -34.21 -18.30
CA VAL A 447 3.70 -33.55 -18.04
C VAL A 447 4.02 -32.55 -19.14
N TYR A 448 3.79 -32.89 -20.41
CA TYR A 448 3.95 -31.94 -21.53
C TYR A 448 3.05 -30.72 -21.36
N ASP A 449 1.77 -30.94 -21.05
CA ASP A 449 0.81 -29.86 -20.89
C ASP A 449 1.20 -28.94 -19.74
N LYS A 450 1.69 -29.50 -18.63
CA LYS A 450 2.14 -28.71 -17.49
C LYS A 450 3.41 -27.90 -17.80
N ILE A 451 4.34 -28.47 -18.55
CA ILE A 451 5.55 -27.78 -19.00
C ILE A 451 5.20 -26.61 -19.93
N GLU A 452 4.25 -26.79 -20.86
CA GLU A 452 3.79 -25.71 -21.73
C GLU A 452 2.99 -24.62 -20.97
N GLU A 453 2.26 -24.99 -19.92
CA GLU A 453 1.64 -24.03 -18.99
C GLU A 453 2.70 -23.15 -18.30
N TYR A 454 3.78 -23.75 -17.78
CA TYR A 454 4.88 -23.02 -17.14
C TYR A 454 5.59 -22.09 -18.12
N LYS A 455 5.84 -22.53 -19.35
CA LYS A 455 6.38 -21.72 -20.44
C LYS A 455 5.45 -20.61 -20.92
N ARG A 456 4.21 -20.52 -20.43
CA ARG A 456 3.29 -19.41 -20.70
C ARG A 456 3.02 -18.54 -19.47
N SER A 457 3.52 -18.97 -18.31
CA SER A 457 3.31 -18.30 -17.03
C SER A 457 4.16 -17.02 -16.95
N LEU A 458 3.53 -15.97 -16.44
CA LEU A 458 4.15 -14.64 -16.34
C LEU A 458 4.73 -14.44 -14.95
N ILE A 459 5.98 -14.01 -14.89
CA ILE A 459 6.68 -13.69 -13.65
C ILE A 459 7.22 -12.26 -13.70
N PRO A 460 7.28 -11.55 -12.56
CA PRO A 460 7.95 -10.27 -12.48
C PRO A 460 9.45 -10.39 -12.76
N ARG A 461 9.98 -9.51 -13.61
CA ARG A 461 11.41 -9.34 -13.88
C ARG A 461 11.96 -8.24 -12.98
N GLY A 462 12.53 -8.64 -11.84
CA GLY A 462 13.10 -7.71 -10.87
C GLY A 462 12.04 -6.93 -10.12
N LEU A 463 12.31 -5.65 -9.86
CA LEU A 463 11.49 -4.79 -9.00
C LEU A 463 11.11 -3.48 -9.72
N HIS A 464 9.98 -2.89 -9.31
CA HIS A 464 9.58 -1.58 -9.77
C HIS A 464 10.44 -0.49 -9.14
N VAL A 465 10.75 0.58 -9.89
CA VAL A 465 11.39 1.79 -9.38
C VAL A 465 10.45 2.97 -9.62
N ILE A 466 10.10 3.71 -8.57
CA ILE A 466 9.19 4.86 -8.70
C ILE A 466 9.74 5.86 -9.72
N GLY A 467 8.86 6.35 -10.59
CA GLY A 467 9.22 7.31 -11.63
C GLY A 467 9.90 6.72 -12.85
N ARG A 468 10.30 5.44 -12.83
CA ARG A 468 10.78 4.72 -14.01
C ARG A 468 9.60 4.29 -14.88
N ARG A 469 9.70 4.58 -16.18
CA ARG A 469 8.76 4.06 -17.18
C ARG A 469 9.28 2.73 -17.73
N LEU A 470 8.36 1.86 -18.13
CA LEU A 470 8.67 0.68 -18.93
C LEU A 470 9.32 1.13 -20.25
N SER A 471 10.32 0.39 -20.70
CA SER A 471 10.89 0.51 -22.04
C SER A 471 9.87 0.09 -23.10
N ASN A 472 10.08 0.47 -24.36
CA ASN A 472 9.17 0.09 -25.45
C ASN A 472 9.03 -1.44 -25.59
N GLU A 473 10.12 -2.18 -25.35
CA GLU A 473 10.11 -3.65 -25.38
C GLU A 473 9.26 -4.23 -24.23
N GLU A 474 9.43 -3.72 -23.00
CA GLU A 474 8.62 -4.14 -21.85
C GLU A 474 7.13 -3.75 -22.01
N ILE A 475 6.84 -2.62 -22.67
CA ILE A 475 5.47 -2.22 -23.02
C ILE A 475 4.89 -3.19 -24.05
N LEU A 476 5.65 -3.55 -25.08
CA LEU A 476 5.23 -4.49 -26.11
C LEU A 476 4.95 -5.88 -25.52
N ASP A 477 5.83 -6.36 -24.63
CA ASP A 477 5.61 -7.59 -23.85
C ASP A 477 4.30 -7.50 -23.07
N TYR A 478 4.12 -6.44 -22.28
CA TYR A 478 2.94 -6.25 -21.45
C TYR A 478 1.63 -6.20 -22.25
N LEU A 479 1.62 -5.48 -23.37
CA LEU A 479 0.46 -5.41 -24.27
C LEU A 479 0.16 -6.77 -24.92
N THR A 480 1.21 -7.51 -25.33
CA THR A 480 1.08 -8.87 -25.86
C THR A 480 0.44 -9.80 -24.83
N PHE A 481 0.86 -9.71 -23.57
CA PHE A 481 0.29 -10.53 -22.49
C PHE A 481 -1.16 -10.16 -22.18
N ILE A 482 -1.48 -8.86 -22.17
CA ILE A 482 -2.86 -8.39 -22.01
C ILE A 482 -3.76 -8.91 -23.13
N ALA A 483 -3.23 -9.01 -24.35
CA ALA A 483 -3.98 -9.43 -25.53
C ALA A 483 -4.33 -10.93 -25.54
N ARG A 484 -3.91 -11.70 -24.53
CA ARG A 484 -4.31 -13.11 -24.31
C ARG A 484 -5.71 -13.28 -23.73
N TYR A 485 -6.32 -12.21 -23.20
CA TYR A 485 -7.55 -12.27 -22.41
C TYR A 485 -8.68 -11.43 -23.01
N ASP A 486 -9.88 -12.00 -23.03
CA ASP A 486 -11.11 -11.30 -23.42
C ASP A 486 -11.44 -10.21 -22.38
N ARG A 487 -12.05 -9.10 -22.82
CA ARG A 487 -12.39 -7.95 -21.97
C ARG A 487 -13.84 -7.53 -22.20
N GLY A 488 -14.73 -8.10 -21.38
CA GLY A 488 -16.17 -7.92 -21.54
C GLY A 488 -16.63 -8.49 -22.88
N ASN A 489 -17.11 -7.63 -23.78
CA ASN A 489 -17.54 -8.03 -25.12
C ASN A 489 -16.43 -7.96 -26.18
N ILE A 490 -15.19 -7.61 -25.79
CA ILE A 490 -14.04 -7.53 -26.70
C ILE A 490 -13.24 -8.82 -26.59
N GLU A 491 -13.13 -9.56 -27.69
CA GLU A 491 -12.37 -10.80 -27.76
C GLU A 491 -10.86 -10.54 -27.82
N SER A 492 -10.08 -11.47 -27.26
CA SER A 492 -8.62 -11.43 -27.27
C SER A 492 -8.04 -11.59 -28.67
N VAL A 493 -6.91 -10.95 -28.92
CA VAL A 493 -6.19 -11.05 -30.20
C VAL A 493 -5.80 -12.51 -30.49
N HIS A 494 -5.39 -13.24 -29.44
CA HIS A 494 -5.06 -14.66 -29.56
C HIS A 494 -6.26 -15.49 -30.03
N LYS A 495 -7.44 -15.26 -29.46
CA LYS A 495 -8.67 -15.94 -29.85
C LYS A 495 -9.04 -15.63 -31.31
N LEU A 496 -9.01 -14.37 -31.71
CA LEU A 496 -9.31 -13.94 -33.07
C LEU A 496 -8.36 -14.56 -34.11
N ILE A 497 -7.06 -14.64 -33.81
CA ILE A 497 -6.08 -15.28 -34.71
C ILE A 497 -6.40 -16.78 -34.89
N LEU A 498 -6.70 -17.49 -33.78
CA LEU A 498 -6.97 -18.92 -33.84
C LEU A 498 -8.30 -19.25 -34.51
N GLU A 499 -9.35 -18.47 -34.24
CA GLU A 499 -10.66 -18.65 -34.85
C GLU A 499 -10.62 -18.36 -36.37
N ALA A 500 -9.80 -17.41 -36.81
CA ALA A 500 -9.54 -17.18 -38.23
C ALA A 500 -8.89 -18.40 -38.91
N ASP A 501 -8.08 -19.17 -38.17
CA ASP A 501 -7.48 -20.43 -38.60
C ASP A 501 -8.41 -21.66 -38.36
N GLY A 502 -9.66 -21.44 -37.93
CA GLY A 502 -10.65 -22.49 -37.69
C GLY A 502 -10.44 -23.29 -36.41
N LEU A 503 -9.66 -22.77 -35.46
CA LEU A 503 -9.31 -23.42 -34.20
C LEU A 503 -10.01 -22.73 -33.02
N SER A 504 -10.44 -23.54 -32.03
CA SER A 504 -10.95 -23.02 -30.76
C SER A 504 -9.79 -22.67 -29.82
N TYR A 505 -9.76 -21.43 -29.33
CA TYR A 505 -8.74 -20.99 -28.37
C TYR A 505 -8.74 -21.82 -27.09
N GLU A 506 -9.92 -22.17 -26.56
CA GLU A 506 -10.05 -22.97 -25.34
C GLU A 506 -9.49 -24.39 -25.52
N GLU A 507 -9.77 -25.03 -26.66
CA GLU A 507 -9.29 -26.40 -26.92
C GLU A 507 -7.77 -26.43 -27.12
N VAL A 508 -7.24 -25.42 -27.82
CA VAL A 508 -5.80 -25.25 -28.05
C VAL A 508 -5.06 -24.99 -26.73
N LEU A 509 -5.64 -24.17 -25.84
CA LEU A 509 -5.05 -23.86 -24.54
C LEU A 509 -5.10 -25.05 -23.57
N LYS A 510 -6.19 -25.83 -23.60
CA LYS A 510 -6.42 -26.95 -22.66
C LYS A 510 -5.61 -28.20 -22.99
N ASN A 511 -5.24 -28.41 -24.26
CA ASN A 511 -4.58 -29.64 -24.69
C ASN A 511 -3.35 -29.36 -25.57
N PRO A 512 -2.33 -28.63 -25.09
CA PRO A 512 -1.20 -28.21 -25.91
C PRO A 512 -0.43 -29.37 -26.57
N HIS A 513 -0.48 -30.60 -26.02
CA HIS A 513 0.08 -31.81 -26.63
C HIS A 513 -0.61 -32.26 -27.94
N LYS A 514 -1.90 -31.92 -28.16
CA LYS A 514 -2.65 -32.34 -29.36
C LYS A 514 -2.11 -31.64 -30.60
N ARG A 515 -2.39 -32.21 -31.78
CA ARG A 515 -2.00 -31.64 -33.08
C ARG A 515 -3.19 -31.04 -33.81
N GLY A 516 -2.97 -29.86 -34.40
CA GLY A 516 -3.93 -29.21 -35.27
C GLY A 516 -3.89 -29.72 -36.72
N PRO A 517 -4.74 -29.18 -37.60
CA PRO A 517 -4.86 -29.58 -39.00
C PRO A 517 -3.55 -29.43 -39.80
N SER A 518 -2.67 -28.52 -39.40
CA SER A 518 -1.35 -28.30 -40.01
C SER A 518 -0.30 -29.36 -39.61
N GLY A 519 -0.67 -30.29 -38.73
CA GLY A 519 0.24 -31.27 -38.15
C GLY A 519 1.11 -30.73 -37.01
N LYS A 520 1.11 -29.41 -36.74
CA LYS A 520 1.80 -28.80 -35.59
C LYS A 520 1.06 -29.09 -34.27
N THR A 521 1.79 -29.12 -33.16
CA THR A 521 1.15 -29.20 -31.84
C THR A 521 0.40 -27.91 -31.53
N TYR A 522 -0.60 -27.98 -30.66
CA TYR A 522 -1.32 -26.81 -30.17
C TYR A 522 -0.38 -25.86 -29.42
N ALA A 523 0.64 -26.38 -28.73
CA ALA A 523 1.72 -25.56 -28.16
C ALA A 523 2.49 -24.74 -29.21
N GLU A 524 2.89 -25.38 -30.33
CA GLU A 524 3.57 -24.70 -31.44
C GLU A 524 2.66 -23.62 -32.05
N ILE A 525 1.38 -23.92 -32.23
CA ILE A 525 0.38 -22.98 -32.75
C ILE A 525 0.18 -21.80 -31.79
N LEU A 526 0.17 -22.01 -30.47
CA LEU A 526 0.09 -20.93 -29.48
C LEU A 526 1.30 -20.01 -29.54
N LYS A 527 2.50 -20.58 -29.70
CA LYS A 527 3.75 -19.81 -29.83
C LYS A 527 3.74 -18.94 -31.10
N GLU A 528 3.28 -19.49 -32.22
CA GLU A 528 3.12 -18.73 -33.47
C GLU A 528 2.05 -17.65 -33.36
N THR A 529 0.95 -17.96 -32.68
CA THR A 529 -0.13 -17.00 -32.41
C THR A 529 0.38 -15.81 -31.59
N GLU A 530 1.20 -16.08 -30.56
CA GLU A 530 1.80 -15.03 -29.74
C GLU A 530 2.77 -14.14 -30.51
N ALA A 531 3.59 -14.74 -31.37
CA ALA A 531 4.48 -13.99 -32.26
C ALA A 531 3.68 -13.10 -33.24
N LYS A 532 2.64 -13.64 -33.87
CA LYS A 532 1.71 -12.87 -34.73
C LYS A 532 1.04 -11.73 -33.96
N ALA A 533 0.53 -12.01 -32.75
CA ALA A 533 -0.11 -10.99 -31.92
C ALA A 533 0.86 -9.87 -31.55
N ARG A 534 2.10 -10.22 -31.18
CA ARG A 534 3.17 -9.25 -30.91
C ARG A 534 3.46 -8.37 -32.13
N GLU A 535 3.65 -8.96 -33.30
CA GLU A 535 3.88 -8.21 -34.55
C GLU A 535 2.71 -7.28 -34.89
N MET A 536 1.47 -7.70 -34.66
CA MET A 536 0.30 -6.85 -34.87
C MET A 536 0.33 -5.65 -33.92
N ILE A 537 0.60 -5.87 -32.63
CA ILE A 537 0.67 -4.81 -31.63
C ILE A 537 1.80 -3.82 -31.93
N GLU A 538 2.95 -4.30 -32.40
CA GLU A 538 4.08 -3.42 -32.74
C GLU A 538 3.78 -2.49 -33.93
N ARG A 539 2.88 -2.89 -34.84
CA ARG A 539 2.54 -2.10 -36.04
C ARG A 539 1.55 -0.96 -35.78
N TYR A 540 0.75 -1.03 -34.72
CA TYR A 540 -0.30 -0.04 -34.38
C TYR A 540 0.15 0.85 -33.22
#